data_AF-A0A7S0DCM4-F1
#
_entry.id   AF-A0A7S0DCM4-F1
#
_cell.length_a   1.000
_cell.length_b   1.000
_cell.length_c   1.000
_cell.angle_alpha   90.00
_cell.angle_beta   90.00
_cell.angle_gamma   90.00
#
_symmetry.space_group_name_H-M   'P 1'
#
loop_
_entity.id
_entity.type
_entity.pdbx_description
1 polymer ?
#
loop_
_entity_poly.entity_id
_entity_poly.type
_entity_poly.pdbx_seq_one_letter_code
_entity_poly.pdbx_strand_id
1 'polypeptide(L)'
;SLYKDQLNSKLETCWEKSGNLTQLLFSNDQKNQNQAEEDMIIALNNIQVSARHILTLKKHLDKHSSEVFSHIPSAVKMASHCLDALKDTSEAFMRIVYHNINRFVSMQVEKVSGPQALGSLLERFGQQSYEVQEREYASSEANDTYIPSLLRALELVHKGMKDKMTEANLELMLHALATSVVKRIEAFAMRKSFTFWGGLKFDKDIRKISGFFNGLCSRPVRTKFSRLMQIGSLLQVDKVEEILDYWTSDAQVWRLSPREVKLVLSLRLEFSKDEISKLKL
;
A
#
# COMPACT_ATOMS: atom_id res chain seq x y z
N SER A 1 -27.13 -4.55 27.28
CA SER A 1 -25.87 -4.81 28.00
C SER A 1 -25.36 -6.20 27.67
N LEU A 2 -26.02 -7.29 28.09
CA LEU A 2 -25.53 -8.68 27.90
C LEU A 2 -25.03 -9.07 26.50
N TYR A 3 -25.75 -8.72 25.43
CA TYR A 3 -25.34 -9.05 24.05
C TYR A 3 -24.14 -8.23 23.56
N LYS A 4 -24.02 -6.97 24.00
CA LYS A 4 -22.86 -6.12 23.73
C LYS A 4 -21.63 -6.68 24.43
N ASP A 5 -21.81 -7.15 25.67
CA ASP A 5 -20.73 -7.71 26.49
C ASP A 5 -20.28 -9.08 25.95
N GLN A 6 -21.20 -9.93 25.47
CA GLN A 6 -20.86 -11.18 24.77
C GLN A 6 -20.17 -10.96 23.43
N LEU A 7 -20.62 -9.96 22.66
CA LEU A 7 -19.98 -9.62 21.38
C LEU A 7 -18.58 -9.06 21.63
N ASN A 8 -18.42 -8.15 22.59
CA ASN A 8 -17.12 -7.62 23.00
C ASN A 8 -16.19 -8.72 23.50
N SER A 9 -16.67 -9.65 24.33
CA SER A 9 -15.88 -10.79 24.79
C SER A 9 -15.46 -11.70 23.62
N LYS A 10 -16.35 -11.99 22.66
CA LYS A 10 -15.98 -12.74 21.44
C LYS A 10 -15.00 -11.96 20.57
N LEU A 11 -15.09 -10.64 20.53
CA LEU A 11 -14.17 -9.78 19.79
C LEU A 11 -12.81 -9.71 20.45
N GLU A 12 -12.75 -9.58 21.78
CA GLU A 12 -11.52 -9.69 22.56
C GLU A 12 -10.90 -11.07 22.38
N THR A 13 -11.70 -12.13 22.41
CA THR A 13 -11.19 -13.49 22.14
C THR A 13 -10.67 -13.62 20.70
N CYS A 14 -11.34 -13.02 19.71
CA CYS A 14 -10.83 -12.96 18.33
C CYS A 14 -9.57 -12.10 18.23
N TRP A 15 -9.46 -11.04 19.03
CA TRP A 15 -8.33 -10.12 19.07
C TRP A 15 -7.11 -10.77 19.72
N GLU A 16 -7.30 -11.44 20.86
CA GLU A 16 -6.31 -12.30 21.52
C GLU A 16 -5.89 -13.46 20.62
N LYS A 17 -6.83 -14.12 19.94
CA LYS A 17 -6.52 -15.14 18.94
C LYS A 17 -5.78 -14.57 17.73
N SER A 18 -6.09 -13.34 17.29
CA SER A 18 -5.32 -12.66 16.24
C SER A 18 -3.92 -12.27 16.70
N GLY A 19 -3.77 -11.92 17.99
CA GLY A 19 -2.50 -11.69 18.68
C GLY A 19 -1.68 -12.97 18.87
N ASN A 20 -2.34 -14.12 19.04
CA ASN A 20 -1.70 -15.44 19.08
C ASN A 20 -1.34 -15.96 17.68
N LEU A 21 -2.19 -15.77 16.67
CA LEU A 21 -1.88 -16.03 15.25
C LEU A 21 -0.67 -15.22 14.81
N THR A 22 -0.60 -13.98 15.30
CA THR A 22 0.54 -13.07 15.19
C THR A 22 1.85 -13.65 15.74
N GLN A 23 1.82 -14.33 16.88
CA GLN A 23 3.00 -15.00 17.45
C GLN A 23 3.35 -16.30 16.72
N LEU A 24 2.33 -17.05 16.27
CA LEU A 24 2.48 -18.29 15.50
C LEU A 24 3.10 -18.07 14.11
N LEU A 25 2.79 -16.94 13.45
CA LEU A 25 3.40 -16.54 12.17
C LEU A 25 4.92 -16.27 12.30
N PHE A 26 5.43 -16.03 13.51
CA PHE A 26 6.85 -15.84 13.80
C PHE A 26 7.52 -17.08 14.41
N SER A 27 6.80 -18.21 14.55
CA SER A 27 7.40 -19.49 14.96
C SER A 27 8.32 -20.01 13.84
N ASN A 28 9.48 -20.58 14.18
CA ASN A 28 10.42 -21.16 13.19
C ASN A 28 9.90 -22.44 12.50
N ASP A 29 8.71 -22.93 12.86
CA ASP A 29 8.13 -24.13 12.27
C ASP A 29 7.27 -23.80 11.03
N GLN A 30 7.82 -24.06 9.84
CA GLN A 30 7.23 -23.72 8.55
C GLN A 30 5.84 -24.34 8.32
N LYS A 31 5.58 -25.52 8.90
CA LYS A 31 4.28 -26.21 8.73
C LYS A 31 3.19 -25.52 9.57
N ASN A 32 3.55 -25.06 10.76
CA ASN A 32 2.66 -24.30 11.63
C ASN A 32 2.41 -22.88 11.09
N GLN A 33 3.41 -22.26 10.42
CA GLN A 33 3.25 -20.96 9.77
C GLN A 33 2.21 -20.98 8.64
N ASN A 34 2.26 -21.99 7.75
CA ASN A 34 1.32 -22.08 6.63
C ASN A 34 -0.12 -22.27 7.10
N GLN A 35 -0.33 -23.11 8.13
CA GLN A 35 -1.65 -23.30 8.73
C GLN A 35 -2.14 -22.02 9.42
N ALA A 36 -1.27 -21.34 10.17
CA ALA A 36 -1.62 -20.08 10.83
C ALA A 36 -1.95 -18.97 9.83
N GLU A 37 -1.25 -18.91 8.69
CA GLU A 37 -1.56 -17.99 7.59
C GLU A 37 -2.94 -18.28 6.99
N GLU A 38 -3.26 -19.55 6.75
CA GLU A 38 -4.56 -19.96 6.23
C GLU A 38 -5.69 -19.64 7.21
N ASP A 39 -5.54 -19.96 8.49
CA ASP A 39 -6.51 -19.66 9.55
C ASP A 39 -6.74 -18.15 9.69
N MET A 40 -5.67 -17.35 9.58
CA MET A 40 -5.74 -15.89 9.58
C MET A 40 -6.54 -15.38 8.39
N ILE A 41 -6.28 -15.87 7.18
CA ILE A 41 -6.99 -15.44 5.96
C ILE A 41 -8.48 -15.77 6.07
N ILE A 42 -8.83 -16.98 6.52
CA ILE A 42 -10.22 -17.40 6.73
C ILE A 42 -10.90 -16.49 7.75
N ALA A 43 -10.24 -16.19 8.88
CA ALA A 43 -10.77 -15.29 9.88
C ALA A 43 -11.01 -13.88 9.33
N LEU A 44 -10.07 -13.33 8.55
CA LEU A 44 -10.21 -12.00 7.94
C LEU A 44 -11.35 -11.94 6.93
N ASN A 45 -11.55 -12.99 6.13
CA ASN A 45 -12.69 -13.11 5.23
C ASN A 45 -14.02 -13.08 6.01
N ASN A 46 -14.11 -13.88 7.08
CA ASN A 46 -15.32 -13.95 7.90
C ASN A 46 -15.61 -12.62 8.61
N ILE A 47 -14.59 -11.95 9.15
CA ILE A 47 -14.74 -10.63 9.80
C ILE A 47 -15.20 -9.59 8.78
N GLN A 48 -14.57 -9.54 7.60
CA GLN A 48 -14.95 -8.58 6.55
C GLN A 48 -16.39 -8.81 6.07
N VAL A 49 -16.79 -10.06 5.83
CA VAL A 49 -18.16 -10.42 5.43
C VAL A 49 -19.16 -10.07 6.53
N SER A 50 -18.83 -10.35 7.79
CA SER A 50 -19.66 -10.01 8.95
C SER A 50 -19.86 -8.50 9.09
N ALA A 51 -18.80 -7.69 8.91
CA ALA A 51 -18.90 -6.23 8.92
C ALA A 51 -19.92 -5.73 7.88
N ARG A 52 -19.88 -6.28 6.66
CA ARG A 52 -20.85 -5.96 5.60
C ARG A 52 -22.29 -6.33 5.99
N HIS A 53 -22.47 -7.50 6.59
CA HIS A 53 -23.79 -7.95 7.05
C HIS A 53 -24.34 -7.06 8.17
N ILE A 54 -23.49 -6.62 9.11
CA ILE A 54 -23.88 -5.69 10.18
C ILE A 54 -24.39 -4.37 9.59
N LEU A 55 -23.70 -3.80 8.59
CA LEU A 55 -24.17 -2.58 7.92
C LEU A 55 -25.46 -2.79 7.14
N THR A 56 -25.63 -3.95 6.50
CA THR A 56 -26.87 -4.30 5.79
C THR A 56 -28.05 -4.42 6.76
N LEU A 57 -27.82 -5.08 7.91
CA LEU A 57 -28.80 -5.19 8.98
C LEU A 57 -29.18 -3.82 9.53
N LYS A 58 -28.18 -2.96 9.83
CA LYS A 58 -28.43 -1.58 10.26
C LYS A 58 -29.33 -0.85 9.27
N LYS A 59 -29.01 -0.90 7.97
CA LYS A 59 -29.80 -0.25 6.91
C LYS A 59 -31.25 -0.72 6.90
N HIS A 60 -31.50 -2.02 7.08
CA HIS A 60 -32.86 -2.56 7.13
C HIS A 60 -33.61 -2.13 8.40
N LEU A 61 -32.92 -2.11 9.55
CA LEU A 61 -33.50 -1.65 10.82
C LEU A 61 -33.79 -0.14 10.81
N ASP A 62 -32.92 0.68 10.21
CA ASP A 62 -33.15 2.11 10.01
C ASP A 62 -34.40 2.36 9.15
N LYS A 63 -34.54 1.61 8.05
CA LYS A 63 -35.72 1.68 7.19
C LYS A 63 -36.99 1.28 7.96
N HIS A 64 -36.96 0.13 8.64
CA HIS A 64 -38.11 -0.38 9.37
C HIS A 64 -38.53 0.54 10.53
N SER A 65 -37.55 1.06 11.29
CA SER A 65 -37.83 2.04 12.35
C SER A 65 -38.44 3.34 11.82
N SER A 66 -38.00 3.79 10.64
CA SER A 66 -38.59 4.96 9.98
C SER A 66 -40.05 4.73 9.56
N GLU A 67 -40.38 3.51 9.12
CA GLU A 67 -41.75 3.12 8.76
C GLU A 67 -42.65 3.03 10.01
N VAL A 68 -42.20 2.30 11.04
CA VAL A 68 -42.96 2.07 12.29
C VAL A 68 -43.18 3.36 13.07
N PHE A 69 -42.15 4.21 13.17
CA PHE A 69 -42.22 5.47 13.92
C PHE A 69 -42.44 6.68 13.01
N SER A 70 -43.01 6.49 11.83
CA SER A 70 -43.24 7.56 10.85
C SER A 70 -44.00 8.77 11.41
N HIS A 71 -44.87 8.56 12.39
CA HIS A 71 -45.62 9.62 13.08
C HIS A 71 -44.88 10.29 14.24
N ILE A 72 -43.72 9.76 14.66
CA ILE A 72 -42.96 10.22 15.83
C ILE A 72 -41.49 10.44 15.41
N PRO A 73 -41.15 11.60 14.82
CA PRO A 73 -39.80 11.87 14.32
C PRO A 73 -38.68 11.76 15.37
N SER A 74 -38.99 12.06 16.64
CA SER A 74 -38.05 11.90 17.76
C SER A 74 -37.70 10.43 18.03
N ALA A 75 -38.67 9.53 17.88
CA ALA A 75 -38.46 8.08 18.05
C ALA A 75 -37.63 7.49 16.90
N VAL A 76 -37.82 7.96 15.66
CA VAL A 76 -36.96 7.60 14.51
C VAL A 76 -35.50 7.97 14.79
N LYS A 77 -35.25 9.20 15.25
CA LYS A 77 -33.90 9.66 15.58
C LYS A 77 -33.27 8.86 16.72
N MET A 78 -34.03 8.57 17.77
CA MET A 78 -33.55 7.77 18.90
C MET A 78 -33.24 6.33 18.48
N ALA A 79 -34.09 5.71 17.66
CA ALA A 79 -33.85 4.38 17.10
C ALA A 79 -32.58 4.36 16.23
N SER A 80 -32.44 5.32 15.31
CA SER A 80 -31.22 5.45 14.48
C SER A 80 -29.96 5.58 15.34
N HIS A 81 -30.00 6.40 16.39
CA HIS A 81 -28.86 6.57 17.30
C HIS A 81 -28.53 5.27 18.04
N CYS A 82 -29.53 4.51 18.51
CA CYS A 82 -29.29 3.19 19.10
C CYS A 82 -28.69 2.20 18.09
N LEU A 83 -29.07 2.30 16.81
CA LEU A 83 -28.56 1.46 15.73
C LEU A 83 -27.15 1.86 15.28
N ASP A 84 -26.66 3.06 15.61
CA ASP A 84 -25.28 3.47 15.29
C ASP A 84 -24.23 2.59 15.99
N ALA A 85 -24.57 1.95 17.11
CA ALA A 85 -23.70 0.94 17.73
C ALA A 85 -23.37 -0.25 16.78
N LEU A 86 -24.27 -0.58 15.82
CA LEU A 86 -23.99 -1.57 14.79
C LEU A 86 -22.97 -1.04 13.78
N LYS A 87 -23.07 0.23 13.39
CA LYS A 87 -22.08 0.88 12.53
C LYS A 87 -20.71 0.87 13.19
N ASP A 88 -20.64 1.28 14.46
CA ASP A 88 -19.39 1.30 15.24
C ASP A 88 -18.75 -0.10 15.32
N THR A 89 -19.57 -1.13 15.50
CA THR A 89 -19.13 -2.53 15.50
C THR A 89 -18.54 -2.93 14.13
N SER A 90 -19.22 -2.59 13.04
CA SER A 90 -18.71 -2.84 11.69
C SER A 90 -17.39 -2.10 11.44
N GLU A 91 -17.26 -0.85 11.89
CA GLU A 91 -16.03 -0.09 11.77
C GLU A 91 -14.89 -0.71 12.59
N ALA A 92 -15.18 -1.22 13.79
CA ALA A 92 -14.23 -1.99 14.58
C ALA A 92 -13.73 -3.24 13.86
N PHE A 93 -14.63 -4.00 13.21
CA PHE A 93 -14.26 -5.19 12.43
C PHE A 93 -13.36 -4.81 11.26
N MET A 94 -13.70 -3.74 10.54
CA MET A 94 -12.88 -3.27 9.42
C MET A 94 -11.50 -2.79 9.89
N ARG A 95 -11.38 -2.14 11.06
CA ARG A 95 -10.07 -1.79 11.64
C ARG A 95 -9.21 -3.03 11.87
N ILE A 96 -9.78 -4.13 12.37
CA ILE A 96 -9.08 -5.41 12.54
C ILE A 96 -8.61 -5.95 11.18
N VAL A 97 -9.49 -5.92 10.16
CA VAL A 97 -9.16 -6.35 8.80
C VAL A 97 -8.00 -5.53 8.22
N TYR A 98 -8.10 -4.19 8.26
CA TYR A 98 -7.06 -3.31 7.74
C TYR A 98 -5.72 -3.52 8.45
N HIS A 99 -5.71 -3.59 9.77
CA HIS A 99 -4.48 -3.79 10.55
C HIS A 99 -3.77 -5.09 10.15
N ASN A 100 -4.51 -6.19 10.10
CA ASN A 100 -3.97 -7.51 9.84
C ASN A 100 -3.57 -7.71 8.36
N ILE A 101 -4.30 -7.13 7.41
CA ILE A 101 -3.89 -7.12 6.00
C ILE A 101 -2.58 -6.34 5.81
N ASN A 102 -2.46 -5.14 6.39
CA ASN A 102 -1.23 -4.36 6.29
C ASN A 102 -0.04 -5.12 6.88
N ARG A 103 -0.25 -5.75 8.04
CA ARG A 103 0.75 -6.59 8.68
C ARG A 103 1.16 -7.79 7.81
N PHE A 104 0.19 -8.52 7.26
CA PHE A 104 0.44 -9.62 6.33
C PHE A 104 1.31 -9.16 5.16
N VAL A 105 0.96 -8.05 4.53
CA VAL A 105 1.74 -7.45 3.45
C VAL A 105 3.16 -7.07 3.91
N SER A 106 3.32 -6.45 5.07
CA SER A 106 4.65 -6.12 5.60
C SER A 106 5.52 -7.36 5.73
N MET A 107 4.97 -8.47 6.23
CA MET A 107 5.72 -9.74 6.30
C MET A 107 6.13 -10.24 4.91
N GLN A 108 5.27 -10.18 3.90
CA GLN A 108 5.62 -10.59 2.54
C GLN A 108 6.72 -9.72 1.91
N VAL A 109 6.72 -8.42 2.23
CA VAL A 109 7.71 -7.45 1.77
C VAL A 109 9.04 -7.57 2.52
N GLU A 110 9.03 -7.95 3.79
CA GLU A 110 10.23 -8.08 4.64
C GLU A 110 10.86 -9.48 4.57
N LYS A 111 10.09 -10.52 4.21
CA LYS A 111 10.56 -11.90 4.15
C LYS A 111 11.57 -12.11 3.01
N VAL A 112 12.80 -12.47 3.40
CA VAL A 112 13.92 -12.78 2.49
C VAL A 112 14.19 -14.30 2.53
N SER A 113 13.33 -15.09 1.88
CA SER A 113 13.42 -16.57 1.87
C SER A 113 14.04 -17.16 0.60
N GLY A 114 14.85 -16.38 -0.12
CA GLY A 114 15.55 -16.81 -1.33
C GLY A 114 15.61 -15.71 -2.40
N PRO A 115 16.43 -15.86 -3.45
CA PRO A 115 16.75 -14.78 -4.39
C PRO A 115 15.55 -14.25 -5.21
N GLN A 116 14.51 -15.08 -5.38
CA GLN A 116 13.30 -14.72 -6.12
C GLN A 116 12.12 -14.30 -5.21
N ALA A 117 12.33 -14.29 -3.89
CA ALA A 117 11.30 -13.79 -2.96
C ALA A 117 11.12 -12.28 -3.15
N LEU A 118 9.90 -11.80 -2.94
CA LEU A 118 9.56 -10.38 -3.08
C LEU A 118 10.49 -9.50 -2.25
N GLY A 119 10.70 -9.82 -0.97
CA GLY A 119 11.59 -9.05 -0.09
C GLY A 119 13.02 -8.99 -0.62
N SER A 120 13.57 -10.12 -1.08
CA SER A 120 14.92 -10.16 -1.68
C SER A 120 15.05 -9.29 -2.93
N LEU A 121 14.02 -9.26 -3.78
CA LEU A 121 14.00 -8.42 -4.98
C LEU A 121 13.83 -6.94 -4.64
N LEU A 122 13.10 -6.61 -3.57
CA LEU A 122 13.03 -5.25 -3.07
C LEU A 122 14.38 -4.81 -2.46
N GLU A 123 15.10 -5.68 -1.74
CA GLU A 123 16.47 -5.39 -1.30
C GLU A 123 17.44 -5.22 -2.47
N ARG A 124 17.29 -6.05 -3.52
CA ARG A 124 18.08 -5.95 -4.75
C ARG A 124 17.90 -4.59 -5.45
N PHE A 125 16.73 -3.92 -5.30
CA PHE A 125 16.56 -2.54 -5.77
C PHE A 125 17.64 -1.62 -5.17
N GLY A 126 17.90 -1.76 -3.87
CA GLY A 126 18.92 -1.02 -3.14
C GLY A 126 20.33 -1.19 -3.73
N GLN A 127 20.60 -2.33 -4.37
CA GLN A 127 21.88 -2.66 -5.00
C GLN A 127 21.96 -2.29 -6.50
N GLN A 128 20.83 -1.98 -7.15
CA GLN A 128 20.85 -1.53 -8.55
C GLN A 128 21.56 -0.18 -8.70
N SER A 129 22.47 -0.07 -9.66
CA SER A 129 23.06 1.22 -10.05
C SER A 129 22.11 1.96 -10.99
N TYR A 130 21.90 3.24 -10.71
CA TYR A 130 21.27 4.19 -11.64
C TYR A 130 22.28 5.26 -12.09
N GLU A 131 23.58 4.96 -11.99
CA GLU A 131 24.65 5.78 -12.56
C GLU A 131 24.94 5.28 -13.98
N VAL A 132 23.96 5.42 -14.87
CA VAL A 132 24.00 4.87 -16.23
C VAL A 132 24.42 5.96 -17.22
N GLN A 133 25.33 5.66 -18.13
CA GLN A 133 25.68 6.58 -19.21
C GLN A 133 24.79 6.36 -20.45
N GLU A 134 24.70 7.35 -21.33
CA GLU A 134 23.90 7.27 -22.58
C GLU A 134 24.18 6.00 -23.39
N ARG A 135 25.47 5.70 -23.60
CA ARG A 135 25.92 4.54 -24.39
C ARG A 135 25.53 3.20 -23.78
N GLU A 136 25.31 3.18 -22.47
CA GLU A 136 24.95 1.99 -21.69
C GLU A 136 23.44 1.89 -21.46
N TYR A 137 22.69 2.95 -21.73
CA TYR A 137 21.25 2.98 -21.48
C TYR A 137 20.53 1.89 -22.27
N ALA A 138 20.75 1.84 -23.60
CA ALA A 138 20.11 0.85 -24.46
C ALA A 138 20.47 -0.61 -24.09
N SER A 139 21.72 -0.87 -23.70
CA SER A 139 22.14 -2.21 -23.28
C SER A 139 21.63 -2.58 -21.89
N SER A 140 21.53 -1.62 -20.97
CA SER A 140 20.90 -1.78 -19.65
C SER A 140 19.40 -2.08 -19.75
N GLU A 141 18.73 -1.49 -20.75
CA GLU A 141 17.32 -1.75 -21.04
C GLU A 141 17.10 -3.16 -21.62
N ALA A 142 17.89 -3.52 -22.64
CA ALA A 142 17.77 -4.81 -23.31
C ALA A 142 18.05 -6.00 -22.37
N ASN A 143 18.93 -5.80 -21.38
CA ASN A 143 19.36 -6.83 -20.44
C ASN A 143 18.70 -6.71 -19.05
N ASP A 144 17.61 -5.94 -18.92
CA ASP A 144 16.89 -5.78 -17.64
C ASP A 144 16.22 -7.08 -17.20
N THR A 145 16.88 -7.78 -16.28
CA THR A 145 16.35 -8.98 -15.61
C THR A 145 15.66 -8.67 -14.29
N TYR A 146 15.78 -7.44 -13.79
CA TYR A 146 15.35 -7.06 -12.46
C TYR A 146 13.83 -6.82 -12.42
N ILE A 147 13.34 -5.90 -13.25
CA ILE A 147 11.91 -5.55 -13.24
C ILE A 147 11.03 -6.76 -13.58
N PRO A 148 11.31 -7.57 -14.62
CA PRO A 148 10.50 -8.75 -14.89
C PRO A 148 10.45 -9.73 -13.70
N SER A 149 11.58 -9.90 -12.98
CA SER A 149 11.63 -10.74 -11.78
C SER A 149 10.80 -10.17 -10.63
N LEU A 150 10.88 -8.85 -10.39
CA LEU A 150 10.06 -8.17 -9.39
C LEU A 150 8.56 -8.31 -9.68
N LEU A 151 8.15 -8.06 -10.93
CA LEU A 151 6.75 -8.19 -11.34
C LEU A 151 6.25 -9.63 -11.19
N ARG A 152 7.08 -10.62 -11.54
CA ARG A 152 6.75 -12.04 -11.34
C ARG A 152 6.58 -12.37 -9.85
N ALA A 153 7.44 -11.88 -8.98
CA ALA A 153 7.30 -12.11 -7.53
C ALA A 153 6.01 -11.49 -6.97
N LEU A 154 5.66 -10.28 -7.41
CA LEU A 154 4.37 -9.66 -7.06
C LEU A 154 3.18 -10.47 -7.59
N GLU A 155 3.29 -11.00 -8.81
CA GLU A 155 2.26 -11.86 -9.41
C GLU A 155 2.07 -13.16 -8.61
N LEU A 156 3.16 -13.76 -8.11
CA LEU A 156 3.09 -14.94 -7.25
C LEU A 156 2.39 -14.65 -5.91
N VAL A 157 2.66 -13.49 -5.29
CA VAL A 157 1.94 -13.05 -4.08
C VAL A 157 0.45 -12.92 -4.37
N HIS A 158 0.07 -12.26 -5.48
CA HIS A 158 -1.32 -12.13 -5.88
C HIS A 158 -1.98 -13.49 -6.12
N LYS A 159 -1.36 -14.35 -6.94
CA LYS A 159 -1.88 -15.70 -7.26
C LYS A 159 -2.03 -16.57 -6.01
N GLY A 160 -1.10 -16.49 -5.07
CA GLY A 160 -1.15 -17.26 -3.82
C GLY A 160 -2.34 -16.89 -2.92
N MET A 161 -2.89 -15.69 -3.07
CA MET A 161 -3.98 -15.16 -2.24
C MET A 161 -5.33 -15.09 -2.96
N LYS A 162 -5.33 -15.07 -4.29
CA LYS A 162 -6.52 -14.84 -5.12
C LYS A 162 -7.68 -15.77 -4.78
N ASP A 163 -7.42 -17.06 -4.62
CA ASP A 163 -8.45 -18.07 -4.37
C ASP A 163 -8.72 -18.28 -2.87
N LYS A 164 -7.93 -17.65 -1.99
CA LYS A 164 -8.03 -17.76 -0.53
C LYS A 164 -8.78 -16.59 0.10
N MET A 165 -8.71 -15.40 -0.50
CA MET A 165 -9.33 -14.18 0.02
C MET A 165 -10.66 -13.89 -0.67
N THR A 166 -11.58 -13.22 0.02
CA THR A 166 -12.71 -12.57 -0.66
C THR A 166 -12.19 -11.47 -1.59
N GLU A 167 -12.93 -11.16 -2.65
CA GLU A 167 -12.57 -10.08 -3.59
C GLU A 167 -12.28 -8.75 -2.87
N ALA A 168 -13.09 -8.42 -1.86
CA ALA A 168 -12.89 -7.22 -1.06
C ALA A 168 -11.56 -7.24 -0.28
N ASN A 169 -11.22 -8.35 0.36
CA ASN A 169 -9.95 -8.48 1.08
C ASN A 169 -8.75 -8.55 0.14
N LEU A 170 -8.89 -9.21 -1.01
CA LEU A 170 -7.85 -9.26 -2.04
C LEU A 170 -7.53 -7.86 -2.57
N GLU A 171 -8.55 -7.05 -2.87
CA GLU A 171 -8.37 -5.66 -3.27
C GLU A 171 -7.66 -4.87 -2.16
N LEU A 172 -8.09 -4.99 -0.89
CA LEU A 172 -7.43 -4.32 0.23
C LEU A 172 -5.95 -4.71 0.36
N MET A 173 -5.65 -6.00 0.18
CA MET A 173 -4.28 -6.52 0.21
C MET A 173 -3.45 -5.96 -0.93
N LEU A 174 -3.95 -5.93 -2.17
CA LEU A 174 -3.23 -5.38 -3.31
C LEU A 174 -2.92 -3.88 -3.14
N HIS A 175 -3.86 -3.11 -2.58
CA HIS A 175 -3.63 -1.69 -2.27
C HIS A 175 -2.59 -1.49 -1.16
N ALA A 176 -2.60 -2.34 -0.14
CA ALA A 176 -1.58 -2.34 0.90
C ALA A 176 -0.21 -2.74 0.33
N LEU A 177 -0.16 -3.77 -0.51
CA LEU A 177 1.06 -4.23 -1.19
C LEU A 177 1.67 -3.14 -2.07
N ALA A 178 0.87 -2.48 -2.90
CA ALA A 178 1.33 -1.33 -3.69
C ALA A 178 1.93 -0.24 -2.80
N THR A 179 1.27 0.07 -1.68
CA THR A 179 1.73 1.09 -0.73
C THR A 179 3.07 0.71 -0.10
N SER A 180 3.23 -0.54 0.33
CA SER A 180 4.47 -1.03 0.96
C SER A 180 5.63 -1.11 -0.03
N VAL A 181 5.39 -1.58 -1.26
CA VAL A 181 6.39 -1.60 -2.34
C VAL A 181 6.86 -0.19 -2.69
N VAL A 182 5.92 0.75 -2.88
CA VAL A 182 6.24 2.16 -3.14
C VAL A 182 7.12 2.74 -2.03
N LYS A 183 6.73 2.54 -0.77
CA LYS A 183 7.52 3.04 0.37
C LYS A 183 8.92 2.44 0.40
N ARG A 184 9.07 1.15 0.13
CA ARG A 184 10.38 0.47 0.12
C ARG A 184 11.28 1.00 -1.00
N ILE A 185 10.73 1.14 -2.21
CA ILE A 185 11.44 1.70 -3.37
C ILE A 185 11.85 3.14 -3.10
N GLU A 186 10.94 3.98 -2.58
CA GLU A 186 11.23 5.37 -2.25
C GLU A 186 12.37 5.48 -1.24
N ALA A 187 12.32 4.68 -0.17
CA ALA A 187 13.37 4.67 0.85
C ALA A 187 14.75 4.33 0.27
N PHE A 188 14.83 3.44 -0.72
CA PHE A 188 16.09 3.16 -1.41
C PHE A 188 16.48 4.24 -2.41
N ALA A 189 15.53 4.76 -3.20
CA ALA A 189 15.78 5.80 -4.18
C ALA A 189 16.40 7.05 -3.52
N MET A 190 15.89 7.44 -2.35
CA MET A 190 16.36 8.60 -1.58
C MET A 190 17.79 8.46 -1.01
N ARG A 191 18.45 7.31 -1.20
CA ARG A 191 19.84 7.05 -0.76
C ARG A 191 20.78 6.69 -1.91
N LYS A 192 20.32 6.85 -3.16
CA LYS A 192 21.09 6.53 -4.37
C LYS A 192 21.63 7.78 -5.04
N SER A 193 22.58 7.57 -5.93
CA SER A 193 23.01 8.56 -6.91
C SER A 193 22.42 8.22 -8.27
N PHE A 194 22.16 9.24 -9.06
CA PHE A 194 21.57 9.13 -10.39
C PHE A 194 22.34 10.00 -11.38
N THR A 195 22.49 9.48 -12.59
CA THR A 195 22.71 10.32 -13.78
C THR A 195 21.36 10.70 -14.40
N PHE A 196 21.35 11.59 -15.40
CA PHE A 196 20.13 11.87 -16.19
C PHE A 196 19.49 10.58 -16.77
N TRP A 197 20.30 9.74 -17.42
CA TRP A 197 19.86 8.46 -17.99
C TRP A 197 19.43 7.46 -16.92
N GLY A 198 20.04 7.53 -15.74
CA GLY A 198 19.59 6.86 -14.53
C GLY A 198 18.18 7.27 -14.11
N GLY A 199 17.90 8.58 -14.11
CA GLY A 199 16.57 9.13 -13.85
C GLY A 199 15.53 8.62 -14.85
N LEU A 200 15.88 8.59 -16.14
CA LEU A 200 15.01 8.06 -17.20
C LEU A 200 14.73 6.56 -17.00
N LYS A 201 15.76 5.77 -16.65
CA LYS A 201 15.59 4.34 -16.33
C LYS A 201 14.66 4.16 -15.13
N PHE A 202 14.90 4.90 -14.05
CA PHE A 202 14.09 4.86 -12.84
C PHE A 202 12.62 5.18 -13.13
N ASP A 203 12.32 6.25 -13.86
CA ASP A 203 10.95 6.60 -14.22
C ASP A 203 10.26 5.50 -15.03
N LYS A 204 10.96 4.91 -16.01
CA LYS A 204 10.43 3.77 -16.77
C LYS A 204 10.13 2.57 -15.88
N ASP A 205 11.00 2.27 -14.93
CA ASP A 205 10.83 1.18 -13.97
C ASP A 205 9.63 1.43 -13.05
N ILE A 206 9.47 2.66 -12.53
CA ILE A 206 8.29 3.05 -11.74
C ILE A 206 7.00 2.95 -12.58
N ARG A 207 7.02 3.36 -13.85
CA ARG A 207 5.85 3.21 -14.75
C ARG A 207 5.49 1.75 -14.99
N LYS A 208 6.47 0.85 -15.18
CA LYS A 208 6.21 -0.60 -15.31
C LYS A 208 5.55 -1.17 -14.04
N ILE A 209 6.07 -0.81 -12.86
CA ILE A 209 5.51 -1.27 -11.57
C ILE A 209 4.10 -0.69 -11.35
N SER A 210 3.90 0.59 -11.63
CA SER A 210 2.59 1.23 -11.52
C SER A 210 1.58 0.61 -12.50
N GLY A 211 2.00 0.35 -13.74
CA GLY A 211 1.19 -0.32 -14.77
C GLY A 211 0.74 -1.70 -14.33
N PHE A 212 1.65 -2.49 -13.74
CA PHE A 212 1.33 -3.80 -13.18
C PHE A 212 0.22 -3.73 -12.12
N PHE A 213 0.35 -2.87 -11.10
CA PHE A 213 -0.68 -2.76 -10.07
C PHE A 213 -2.01 -2.19 -10.61
N ASN A 214 -1.97 -1.25 -11.56
CA ASN A 214 -3.19 -0.75 -12.21
C ASN A 214 -3.90 -1.83 -13.03
N GLY A 215 -3.18 -2.83 -13.54
CA GLY A 215 -3.77 -3.98 -14.23
C GLY A 215 -4.36 -5.04 -13.28
N LEU A 216 -3.91 -5.08 -12.02
CA LEU A 216 -4.40 -6.03 -11.02
C LEU A 216 -5.54 -5.50 -10.15
N CYS A 217 -5.49 -4.23 -9.77
CA CYS A 217 -6.49 -3.63 -8.88
C CYS A 217 -7.72 -3.15 -9.67
N SER A 218 -8.91 -3.36 -9.09
CA SER A 218 -10.15 -2.79 -9.65
C SER A 218 -10.20 -1.27 -9.47
N ARG A 219 -9.63 -0.74 -8.39
CA ARG A 219 -9.54 0.70 -8.12
C ARG A 219 -8.17 1.26 -8.48
N PRO A 220 -8.09 2.46 -9.09
CA PRO A 220 -6.82 3.06 -9.47
C PRO A 220 -5.84 3.21 -8.30
N VAL A 221 -4.58 2.85 -8.52
CA VAL A 221 -3.49 3.01 -7.53
C VAL A 221 -2.53 4.15 -7.87
N ARG A 222 -2.77 4.88 -8.96
CA ARG A 222 -1.89 5.95 -9.47
C ARG A 222 -1.46 6.96 -8.41
N THR A 223 -2.38 7.36 -7.53
CA THR A 223 -2.11 8.31 -6.45
C THR A 223 -1.12 7.80 -5.40
N LYS A 224 -0.94 6.48 -5.28
CA LYS A 224 0.09 5.89 -4.40
C LYS A 224 1.49 6.09 -4.98
N PHE A 225 1.63 6.09 -6.31
CA PHE A 225 2.91 6.22 -7.01
C PHE A 225 3.33 7.67 -7.25
N SER A 226 2.47 8.65 -6.97
CA SER A 226 2.70 10.05 -7.35
C SER A 226 4.00 10.64 -6.81
N ARG A 227 4.43 10.26 -5.61
CA ARG A 227 5.72 10.73 -5.05
C ARG A 227 6.89 10.18 -5.84
N LEU A 228 6.90 8.88 -6.14
CA LEU A 228 7.93 8.26 -7.00
C LEU A 228 7.93 8.85 -8.42
N MET A 229 6.77 9.15 -8.98
CA MET A 229 6.66 9.82 -10.29
C MET A 229 7.25 11.24 -10.25
N GLN A 230 7.01 12.00 -9.17
CA GLN A 230 7.61 13.31 -8.96
C GLN A 230 9.13 13.21 -8.79
N ILE A 231 9.61 12.23 -8.03
CA ILE A 231 11.05 11.93 -7.91
C ILE A 231 11.64 11.64 -9.29
N GLY A 232 11.01 10.75 -10.07
CA GLY A 232 11.49 10.42 -11.42
C GLY A 232 11.54 11.63 -12.35
N SER A 233 10.54 12.52 -12.27
CA SER A 233 10.51 13.75 -13.06
C SER A 233 11.62 14.73 -12.64
N LEU A 234 11.85 14.90 -11.34
CA LEU A 234 12.96 15.73 -10.81
C LEU A 234 14.33 15.20 -11.22
N LEU A 235 14.50 13.88 -11.27
CA LEU A 235 15.74 13.25 -11.72
C LEU A 235 15.96 13.38 -13.23
N GLN A 236 15.00 13.92 -14.00
CA GLN A 236 15.07 14.09 -15.45
C GLN A 236 15.06 15.56 -15.89
N VAL A 237 15.17 16.52 -14.96
CA VAL A 237 15.40 17.92 -15.37
C VAL A 237 16.82 18.06 -15.92
N ASP A 238 17.00 18.91 -16.92
CA ASP A 238 18.31 19.13 -17.55
C ASP A 238 19.15 20.09 -16.70
N LYS A 239 18.51 21.10 -16.10
CA LYS A 239 19.13 22.08 -15.21
C LYS A 239 18.37 22.23 -13.90
N VAL A 240 19.10 22.56 -12.83
CA VAL A 240 18.55 22.76 -11.49
C VAL A 240 17.45 23.84 -11.48
N GLU A 241 17.57 24.88 -12.30
CA GLU A 241 16.64 26.03 -12.34
C GLU A 241 15.28 25.69 -13.00
N GLU A 242 15.23 24.70 -13.89
CA GLU A 242 14.00 24.31 -14.59
C GLU A 242 12.88 23.87 -13.64
N ILE A 243 13.23 23.45 -12.43
CA ILE A 243 12.23 23.14 -11.40
C ILE A 243 11.33 24.34 -11.06
N LEU A 244 11.82 25.57 -11.20
CA LEU A 244 11.06 26.78 -10.86
C LEU A 244 9.84 26.97 -11.76
N ASP A 245 9.93 26.52 -13.02
CA ASP A 245 8.85 26.57 -14.00
C ASP A 245 7.69 25.63 -13.61
N TYR A 246 8.00 24.51 -12.96
CA TYR A 246 7.02 23.52 -12.49
C TYR A 246 6.57 23.77 -11.05
N TRP A 247 7.42 24.36 -10.23
CA TRP A 247 7.16 24.56 -8.80
C TRP A 247 6.08 25.62 -8.56
N THR A 248 6.10 26.68 -9.35
CA THR A 248 5.15 27.80 -9.27
C THR A 248 3.88 27.57 -10.08
N SER A 249 3.80 26.46 -10.81
CA SER A 249 2.68 26.14 -11.70
C SER A 249 1.53 25.45 -10.95
N ASP A 250 0.30 25.94 -11.17
CA ASP A 250 -0.92 25.31 -10.65
C ASP A 250 -1.22 23.93 -11.29
N ALA A 251 -0.51 23.56 -12.35
CA ALA A 251 -0.71 22.30 -13.05
C ALA A 251 -0.26 21.06 -12.24
N GLN A 252 0.68 21.25 -11.30
CA GLN A 252 1.29 20.14 -10.55
C GLN A 252 0.98 20.25 -9.05
N VAL A 253 0.18 19.31 -8.53
CA VAL A 253 0.00 19.16 -7.08
C VAL A 253 1.23 18.47 -6.49
N TRP A 254 2.12 19.25 -5.89
CA TRP A 254 3.34 18.74 -5.24
C TRP A 254 3.00 17.92 -3.99
N ARG A 255 3.64 16.75 -3.88
CA ARG A 255 3.55 15.86 -2.70
C ARG A 255 4.90 15.69 -2.01
N LEU A 256 5.91 16.37 -2.53
CA LEU A 256 7.23 16.53 -1.92
C LEU A 256 7.30 17.93 -1.33
N SER A 257 7.84 18.04 -0.13
CA SER A 257 8.18 19.33 0.48
C SER A 257 9.37 19.99 -0.24
N PRO A 258 9.58 21.32 -0.09
CA PRO A 258 10.76 22.01 -0.62
C PRO A 258 12.09 21.32 -0.26
N ARG A 259 12.18 20.80 0.98
CA ARG A 259 13.36 20.08 1.47
C ARG A 259 13.56 18.77 0.73
N GLU A 260 12.49 18.02 0.50
CA GLU A 260 12.55 16.76 -0.26
C GLU A 260 12.91 17.01 -1.72
N VAL A 261 12.40 18.08 -2.34
CA VAL A 261 12.78 18.44 -3.73
C VAL A 261 14.28 18.72 -3.82
N LYS A 262 14.83 19.57 -2.92
CA LYS A 262 16.28 19.82 -2.88
C LYS A 262 17.09 18.55 -2.63
N LEU A 263 16.60 17.67 -1.75
CA LEU A 263 17.23 16.37 -1.50
C LEU A 263 17.25 15.50 -2.77
N VAL A 264 16.13 15.38 -3.49
CA VAL A 264 16.04 14.61 -4.74
C VAL A 264 16.98 15.18 -5.81
N LEU A 265 17.02 16.50 -5.98
CA LEU A 265 17.95 17.15 -6.91
C LEU A 265 19.40 16.86 -6.53
N SER A 266 19.73 16.78 -5.24
CA SER A 266 21.09 16.45 -4.79
C SER A 266 21.51 15.00 -5.05
N LEU A 267 20.57 14.13 -5.44
CA LEU A 267 20.88 12.77 -5.87
C LEU A 267 21.43 12.72 -7.30
N ARG A 268 21.30 13.80 -8.09
CA ARG A 268 21.85 13.92 -9.44
C ARG A 268 23.34 14.26 -9.37
N LEU A 269 24.17 13.39 -9.94
CA LEU A 269 25.62 13.55 -9.96
C LEU A 269 26.07 14.79 -10.75
N GLU A 270 25.26 15.21 -11.74
CA GLU A 270 25.58 16.35 -12.59
C GLU A 270 25.24 17.71 -11.96
N PHE A 271 24.55 17.74 -10.81
CA PHE A 271 24.07 18.99 -10.20
C PHE A 271 24.98 19.48 -9.07
N SER A 272 25.23 20.80 -9.05
CA SER A 272 25.99 21.42 -7.98
C SER A 272 25.13 21.63 -6.73
N LYS A 273 25.69 21.30 -5.56
CA LYS A 273 25.05 21.58 -4.27
C LYS A 273 24.80 23.07 -4.06
N ASP A 274 25.67 23.93 -4.61
CA ASP A 274 25.53 25.38 -4.50
C ASP A 274 24.32 25.89 -5.29
N GLU A 275 24.10 25.37 -6.50
CA GLU A 275 22.94 25.71 -7.34
C GLU A 275 21.63 25.30 -6.64
N ILE A 276 21.59 24.09 -6.10
CA ILE A 276 20.42 23.56 -5.37
C ILE A 276 20.15 24.40 -4.11
N SER A 277 21.19 24.84 -3.41
CA SER A 277 21.04 25.65 -2.19
C SER A 277 20.35 26.98 -2.47
N LYS A 278 20.65 27.61 -3.62
CA LYS A 278 20.14 28.92 -4.05
C LYS A 278 18.68 28.89 -4.52
N LEU A 279 18.11 27.72 -4.81
CA LEU A 279 16.70 27.59 -5.19
C LEU A 279 15.75 28.15 -4.12
N LYS A 280 14.77 28.93 -4.57
CA LYS A 280 13.67 29.46 -3.75
C LYS A 280 12.39 28.69 -4.08
N LEU A 281 12.10 27.67 -3.27
CA LEU A 281 10.94 26.79 -3.36
C LEU A 281 9.99 27.09 -2.18
#